data_AF-A0A8B6ELC3-F1
#
_entry.id   AF-A0A8B6ELC3-F1
#
_cell.length_a   1.000
_cell.length_b   1.000
_cell.length_c   1.000
_cell.angle_alpha   90.00
_cell.angle_beta   90.00
_cell.angle_gamma   90.00
#
_symmetry.space_group_name_H-M   'P 1'
#
loop_
_entity.id
_entity.type
_entity.pdbx_description
1 polymer ?
#
loop_
_entity_poly.entity_id
_entity_poly.type
_entity_poly.pdbx_seq_one_letter_code
_entity_poly.pdbx_strand_id
1 'polypeptide(L)'
;MWILLCFCFTVTVFGQLPANTNYQQCAANLACSINYEKTFQEKLNNLGYHATLQIQSLKQSINSQVTPLTQDLEILKTNATAIQDEVTRELQLVFRGLDHDRAFLHNLSVGVYNLAKELHHEQYVRFQDVHKIIEEVNLVKQALGMMNNHSDLLQAASCEVQLNATMHNATFYESQYRKVLSMYHNLQTTIHDVRQQQQVLLTQLQEKTREAMRLQKQSPLTSPPPAAKLSSRSANCGAALGMEDGIILGASVSSSQSFGDFSAGNARLNHARGWYTGAKTTSKDWVQINLNSSHVITALATQGAPCCEVWVTNFTVYYSNDGNHWHEHKTGCNSQNLKFVGNTDQTTIKYQTLDPPMVAKYVRINIIDFHKKNNSNSNYIGMRTELYGCPVYVPKITQPH
;
A
#
# COMPACT_ATOMS: atom_id res chain seq x y z
N MET A 1 92.49 -10.84 -26.31
CA MET A 1 92.96 -10.76 -24.91
C MET A 1 93.24 -12.15 -24.29
N TRP A 2 92.56 -13.22 -24.71
CA TRP A 2 92.84 -14.60 -24.25
C TRP A 2 94.04 -15.30 -24.93
N ILE A 3 94.51 -14.81 -26.08
CA ILE A 3 95.66 -15.38 -26.80
C ILE A 3 97.01 -14.89 -26.24
N LEU A 4 97.05 -13.73 -25.58
CA LEU A 4 98.23 -13.21 -24.88
C LEU A 4 98.49 -13.89 -23.53
N LEU A 5 97.47 -14.53 -22.93
CA LEU A 5 97.59 -15.26 -21.66
C LEU A 5 98.13 -16.69 -21.83
N CYS A 6 98.04 -17.30 -23.01
CA CYS A 6 98.61 -18.62 -23.28
C CYS A 6 100.12 -18.59 -23.59
N PHE A 7 100.67 -17.47 -24.07
CA PHE A 7 102.10 -17.38 -24.43
C PHE A 7 103.02 -17.04 -23.24
N CYS A 8 102.50 -16.40 -22.19
CA CYS A 8 103.29 -16.07 -21.00
C CYS A 8 103.38 -17.18 -19.95
N PHE A 9 102.51 -18.21 -20.00
CA PHE A 9 102.51 -19.29 -19.01
C PHE A 9 103.39 -20.50 -19.36
N THR A 10 103.90 -20.58 -20.60
CA THR A 10 104.79 -21.67 -21.04
C THR A 10 106.28 -21.34 -20.95
N VAL A 11 106.67 -20.13 -20.53
CA VAL A 11 108.09 -19.69 -20.52
C VAL A 11 108.73 -19.69 -19.12
N THR A 12 107.99 -19.94 -18.02
CA THR A 12 108.54 -19.85 -16.65
C THR A 12 108.72 -21.15 -15.87
N VAL A 13 108.40 -22.34 -16.41
CA VAL A 13 108.48 -23.57 -15.57
C VAL A 13 109.31 -24.73 -16.13
N PHE A 14 109.70 -24.78 -17.41
CA PHE A 14 110.68 -25.79 -17.85
C PHE A 14 111.70 -25.17 -18.83
N GLY A 15 112.94 -25.09 -18.35
CA GLY A 15 114.10 -24.73 -19.15
C GLY A 15 114.46 -25.78 -20.19
N GLN A 16 115.27 -25.33 -21.15
CA GLN A 16 115.89 -26.07 -22.27
C GLN A 16 114.95 -26.45 -23.42
N LEU A 17 115.01 -25.62 -24.47
CA LEU A 17 114.68 -26.00 -25.84
C LEU A 17 115.67 -27.09 -26.32
N PRO A 18 115.24 -28.30 -26.69
CA PRO A 18 116.03 -29.16 -27.54
C PRO A 18 115.93 -28.64 -28.98
N ALA A 19 117.09 -28.44 -29.59
CA ALA A 19 117.21 -28.21 -31.02
C ALA A 19 116.48 -29.32 -31.80
N ASN A 20 115.84 -28.92 -32.90
CA ASN A 20 115.16 -29.77 -33.88
C ASN A 20 113.66 -30.03 -33.61
N THR A 21 112.84 -28.98 -33.66
CA THR A 21 111.40 -29.12 -33.95
C THR A 21 110.99 -28.16 -35.07
N ASN A 22 110.28 -28.74 -36.04
CA ASN A 22 110.02 -28.20 -37.36
C ASN A 22 109.04 -27.02 -37.24
N TYR A 23 109.51 -25.78 -37.40
CA TYR A 23 108.69 -24.55 -37.36
C TYR A 23 107.46 -24.62 -38.29
N GLN A 24 107.55 -25.38 -39.38
CA GLN A 24 106.45 -25.65 -40.30
C GLN A 24 105.28 -26.41 -39.65
N GLN A 25 105.54 -27.28 -38.68
CA GLN A 25 104.51 -28.09 -38.03
C GLN A 25 103.72 -27.29 -36.99
N CYS A 26 104.37 -26.33 -36.32
CA CYS A 26 103.70 -25.40 -35.41
C CYS A 26 102.85 -24.38 -36.18
N ALA A 27 103.36 -23.88 -37.32
CA ALA A 27 102.61 -23.01 -38.24
C ALA A 27 101.40 -23.73 -38.87
N ALA A 28 101.55 -25.02 -39.24
CA ALA A 28 100.46 -25.83 -39.78
C ALA A 28 99.35 -26.06 -38.73
N ASN A 29 99.70 -26.37 -37.48
CA ASN A 29 98.72 -26.55 -36.40
C ASN A 29 97.99 -25.25 -36.05
N LEU A 30 98.68 -24.11 -36.02
CA LEU A 30 98.06 -22.80 -35.80
C LEU A 30 97.15 -22.39 -36.98
N ALA A 31 97.58 -22.62 -38.22
CA ALA A 31 96.79 -22.38 -39.41
C ALA A 31 95.51 -23.25 -39.43
N CYS A 32 95.63 -24.52 -39.02
CA CYS A 32 94.48 -25.43 -38.91
C CYS A 32 93.49 -24.94 -37.85
N SER A 33 93.97 -24.54 -36.66
CA SER A 33 93.12 -24.02 -35.57
C SER A 33 92.40 -22.71 -35.94
N ILE A 34 93.10 -21.77 -36.61
CA ILE A 34 92.49 -20.52 -37.13
C ILE A 34 91.42 -20.84 -38.19
N ASN A 35 91.64 -21.85 -39.01
CA ASN A 35 90.68 -22.24 -40.05
C ASN A 35 89.42 -22.90 -39.44
N TYR A 36 89.58 -23.68 -38.37
CA TYR A 36 88.46 -24.24 -37.60
C TYR A 36 87.61 -23.15 -36.94
N GLU A 37 88.22 -22.14 -36.31
CA GLU A 37 87.49 -21.02 -35.69
C GLU A 37 86.70 -20.23 -36.73
N LYS A 38 87.30 -19.90 -37.88
CA LYS A 38 86.59 -19.23 -38.98
C LYS A 38 85.40 -20.05 -39.49
N THR A 39 85.60 -21.34 -39.71
CA THR A 39 84.54 -22.25 -40.20
C THR A 39 83.42 -22.41 -39.17
N PHE A 40 83.76 -22.43 -37.88
CA PHE A 40 82.80 -22.53 -36.78
C PHE A 40 81.95 -21.26 -36.64
N GLN A 41 82.59 -20.07 -36.68
CA GLN A 41 81.89 -18.78 -36.66
C GLN A 41 81.00 -18.59 -37.88
N GLU A 42 81.43 -19.04 -39.07
CA GLU A 42 80.63 -18.99 -40.29
C GLU A 42 79.38 -19.87 -40.19
N LYS A 43 79.52 -21.11 -39.67
CA LYS A 43 78.37 -21.99 -39.39
C LYS A 43 77.44 -21.40 -38.34
N LEU A 44 77.95 -20.80 -37.27
CA LEU A 44 77.16 -20.13 -36.24
C LEU A 44 76.38 -18.92 -36.79
N ASN A 45 77.04 -18.09 -37.59
CA ASN A 45 76.41 -16.94 -38.25
C ASN A 45 75.31 -17.39 -39.22
N ASN A 46 75.56 -18.45 -39.99
CA ASN A 46 74.59 -19.01 -40.92
C ASN A 46 73.38 -19.64 -40.17
N LEU A 47 73.64 -20.36 -39.07
CA LEU A 47 72.59 -20.89 -38.20
C LEU A 47 71.76 -19.77 -37.56
N GLY A 48 72.42 -18.72 -37.07
CA GLY A 48 71.78 -17.53 -36.52
C GLY A 48 70.94 -16.77 -37.55
N TYR A 49 71.42 -16.68 -38.78
CA TYR A 49 70.70 -16.08 -39.91
C TYR A 49 69.43 -16.87 -40.25
N HIS A 50 69.54 -18.20 -40.39
CA HIS A 50 68.38 -19.06 -40.65
C HIS A 50 67.35 -19.07 -39.51
N ALA A 51 67.80 -19.10 -38.25
CA ALA A 51 66.91 -19.00 -37.10
C ALA A 51 66.15 -17.67 -37.07
N THR A 52 66.82 -16.56 -37.41
CA THR A 52 66.19 -15.23 -37.49
C THR A 52 65.11 -15.17 -38.57
N LEU A 53 65.38 -15.74 -39.75
CA LEU A 53 64.41 -15.82 -40.85
C LEU A 53 63.18 -16.65 -40.47
N GLN A 54 63.37 -17.79 -39.81
CA GLN A 54 62.25 -18.63 -39.35
C GLN A 54 61.39 -17.91 -38.32
N ILE A 55 62.01 -17.18 -37.38
CA ILE A 55 61.28 -16.37 -36.39
C ILE A 55 60.49 -15.24 -37.09
N GLN A 56 61.07 -14.57 -38.08
CA GLN A 56 60.36 -13.55 -38.86
C GLN A 56 59.18 -14.12 -39.64
N SER A 57 59.36 -15.27 -40.29
CA SER A 57 58.29 -15.97 -41.01
C SER A 57 57.16 -16.38 -40.06
N LEU A 58 57.51 -16.91 -38.88
CA LEU A 58 56.53 -17.30 -37.86
C LEU A 58 55.76 -16.07 -37.35
N LYS A 59 56.47 -14.96 -37.10
CA LYS A 59 55.87 -13.69 -36.68
C LYS A 59 54.90 -13.15 -37.71
N GLN A 60 55.25 -13.19 -39.00
CA GLN A 60 54.35 -12.79 -40.09
C GLN A 60 53.12 -13.70 -40.17
N SER A 61 53.30 -15.03 -40.06
CA SER A 61 52.19 -15.98 -40.08
C SER A 61 51.23 -15.77 -38.92
N ILE A 62 51.75 -15.57 -37.70
CA ILE A 62 50.95 -15.28 -36.52
C ILE A 62 50.20 -13.95 -36.69
N ASN A 63 50.88 -12.90 -37.15
CA ASN A 63 50.22 -11.61 -37.38
C ASN A 63 49.09 -11.72 -38.42
N SER A 64 49.32 -12.45 -39.52
CA SER A 64 48.32 -12.65 -40.56
C SER A 64 47.04 -13.34 -40.07
N GLN A 65 47.12 -14.14 -39.00
CA GLN A 65 45.97 -14.81 -38.40
C GLN A 65 45.34 -14.02 -37.24
N VAL A 66 46.13 -13.31 -36.45
CA VAL A 66 45.64 -12.59 -35.25
C VAL A 66 44.92 -11.28 -35.61
N THR A 67 45.38 -10.57 -36.65
CA THR A 67 44.77 -9.27 -37.02
C THR A 67 43.29 -9.38 -37.45
N PRO A 68 42.89 -10.35 -38.31
CA PRO A 68 41.48 -10.53 -38.67
C PRO A 68 40.60 -10.86 -37.47
N LEU A 69 41.05 -11.77 -36.59
CA LEU A 69 40.32 -12.15 -35.37
C LEU A 69 40.11 -10.96 -34.42
N THR A 70 41.11 -10.07 -34.32
CA THR A 70 41.00 -8.86 -33.50
C THR A 70 39.97 -7.90 -34.08
N GLN A 71 39.92 -7.78 -35.40
CA GLN A 71 38.95 -6.93 -36.09
C GLN A 71 37.51 -7.48 -35.98
N ASP A 72 37.33 -8.78 -36.15
CA ASP A 72 36.03 -9.45 -35.98
C ASP A 72 35.51 -9.29 -34.54
N LEU A 73 36.41 -9.35 -33.55
CA LEU A 73 36.05 -9.13 -32.15
C LEU A 73 35.53 -7.71 -31.89
N GLU A 74 36.14 -6.69 -32.50
CA GLU A 74 35.68 -5.29 -32.37
C GLU A 74 34.36 -5.03 -33.09
N ILE A 75 34.13 -5.67 -34.24
CA ILE A 75 32.83 -5.64 -34.93
C ILE A 75 31.75 -6.29 -34.06
N LEU A 76 32.03 -7.45 -33.47
CA LEU A 76 31.10 -8.14 -32.57
C LEU A 76 30.76 -7.28 -31.35
N LYS A 77 31.75 -6.60 -30.75
CA LYS A 77 31.50 -5.67 -29.63
C LYS A 77 30.59 -4.52 -30.03
N THR A 78 30.85 -3.91 -31.19
CA THR A 78 30.08 -2.76 -31.68
C THR A 78 28.63 -3.14 -32.00
N ASN A 79 28.43 -4.31 -32.61
CA ASN A 79 27.09 -4.85 -32.86
C ASN A 79 26.35 -5.19 -31.56
N ALA A 80 27.04 -5.76 -30.58
CA ALA A 80 26.44 -6.06 -29.27
C ALA A 80 25.98 -4.78 -28.55
N THR A 81 26.78 -3.72 -28.58
CA THR A 81 26.40 -2.42 -28.00
C THR A 81 25.22 -1.79 -28.73
N ALA A 82 25.19 -1.84 -30.06
CA ALA A 82 24.07 -1.31 -30.85
C ALA A 82 22.75 -2.05 -30.56
N ILE A 83 22.79 -3.38 -30.42
CA ILE A 83 21.64 -4.18 -30.03
C ILE A 83 21.16 -3.81 -28.62
N GLN A 84 22.09 -3.61 -27.69
CA GLN A 84 21.75 -3.24 -26.31
C GLN A 84 21.11 -1.85 -26.21
N ASP A 85 21.60 -0.89 -26.98
CA ASP A 85 21.02 0.46 -27.04
C ASP A 85 19.61 0.44 -27.62
N GLU A 86 19.37 -0.34 -28.68
CA GLU A 86 18.06 -0.48 -29.31
C GLU A 86 17.04 -1.14 -28.38
N VAL A 87 17.43 -2.22 -27.69
CA VAL A 87 16.57 -2.86 -26.67
C VAL A 87 16.26 -1.90 -25.52
N THR A 88 17.24 -1.12 -25.08
CA THR A 88 17.04 -0.12 -24.02
C THR A 88 16.06 0.97 -24.45
N ARG A 89 16.15 1.43 -25.70
CA ARG A 89 15.25 2.44 -26.28
C ARG A 89 13.80 1.94 -26.34
N GLU A 90 13.59 0.72 -26.83
CA GLU A 90 12.25 0.11 -26.92
C GLU A 90 11.63 -0.12 -25.53
N LEU A 91 12.43 -0.58 -24.56
CA LEU A 91 11.96 -0.70 -23.17
C LEU A 91 11.53 0.65 -22.59
N GLN A 92 12.30 1.72 -22.82
CA GLN A 92 11.94 3.07 -22.35
C GLN A 92 10.62 3.57 -22.95
N LEU A 93 10.35 3.28 -24.22
CA LEU A 93 9.07 3.64 -24.86
C LEU A 93 7.90 2.88 -24.25
N VAL A 94 8.05 1.57 -24.01
CA VAL A 94 7.04 0.75 -23.32
C VAL A 94 6.78 1.28 -21.90
N PHE A 95 7.83 1.60 -21.13
CA PHE A 95 7.67 2.15 -19.79
C PHE A 95 6.94 3.51 -19.79
N ARG A 96 7.26 4.42 -20.71
CA ARG A 96 6.53 5.70 -20.83
C ARG A 96 5.04 5.51 -21.15
N GLY A 97 4.71 4.56 -22.03
CA GLY A 97 3.31 4.24 -22.34
C GLY A 97 2.57 3.74 -21.10
N LEU A 98 3.18 2.80 -20.36
CA LEU A 98 2.60 2.26 -19.13
C LEU A 98 2.44 3.33 -18.03
N ASP A 99 3.38 4.28 -17.90
CA ASP A 99 3.28 5.39 -16.96
C ASP A 99 2.15 6.37 -17.34
N HIS A 100 1.96 6.62 -18.64
CA HIS A 100 0.85 7.45 -19.13
C HIS A 100 -0.51 6.80 -18.83
N ASP A 101 -0.65 5.52 -19.13
CA ASP A 101 -1.87 4.75 -18.84
C ASP A 101 -2.15 4.67 -17.34
N ARG A 102 -1.10 4.52 -16.52
CA ARG A 102 -1.20 4.55 -15.05
C ARG A 102 -1.68 5.90 -14.53
N ALA A 103 -1.14 7.00 -15.07
CA ALA A 103 -1.56 8.35 -14.69
C ALA A 103 -3.02 8.63 -15.11
N PHE A 104 -3.42 8.17 -16.29
CA PHE A 104 -4.81 8.27 -16.75
C PHE A 104 -5.76 7.50 -15.83
N LEU A 105 -5.46 6.24 -15.51
CA LEU A 105 -6.27 5.42 -14.62
C LEU A 105 -6.35 5.99 -13.20
N HIS A 106 -5.25 6.55 -12.69
CA HIS A 106 -5.22 7.25 -11.40
C HIS A 106 -6.12 8.50 -11.41
N ASN A 107 -6.05 9.31 -12.46
CA ASN A 107 -6.89 10.51 -12.55
C ASN A 107 -8.38 10.15 -12.69
N LEU A 108 -8.69 9.08 -13.42
CA LEU A 108 -10.05 8.55 -13.53
C LEU A 108 -10.57 8.04 -12.19
N SER A 109 -9.76 7.27 -11.43
CA SER A 109 -10.17 6.76 -10.12
C SER A 109 -10.40 7.89 -9.12
N VAL A 110 -9.53 8.91 -9.10
CA VAL A 110 -9.71 10.12 -8.29
C VAL A 110 -10.97 10.89 -8.70
N GLY A 111 -11.24 11.03 -10.00
CA GLY A 111 -12.46 11.66 -10.50
C GLY A 111 -13.73 10.94 -10.07
N VAL A 112 -13.76 9.61 -10.19
CA VAL A 112 -14.89 8.76 -9.75
C VAL A 112 -15.06 8.81 -8.22
N TYR A 113 -13.96 8.78 -7.47
CA TYR A 113 -13.99 8.91 -6.01
C TYR A 113 -14.57 10.26 -5.56
N ASN A 114 -14.13 11.36 -6.17
CA ASN A 114 -14.62 12.71 -5.85
C ASN A 114 -16.12 12.84 -6.18
N LEU A 115 -16.56 12.30 -7.32
CA LEU A 115 -17.98 12.27 -7.69
C LEU A 115 -18.81 11.45 -6.68
N ALA A 116 -18.32 10.29 -6.27
CA ALA A 116 -18.98 9.46 -5.26
C ALA A 116 -19.07 10.18 -3.90
N LYS A 117 -18.01 10.90 -3.51
CA LYS A 117 -17.95 11.70 -2.29
C LYS A 117 -18.97 12.84 -2.31
N GLU A 118 -19.08 13.57 -3.43
CA GLU A 118 -20.10 14.63 -3.60
C GLU A 118 -21.52 14.07 -3.53
N LEU A 119 -21.77 12.93 -4.19
CA LEU A 119 -23.07 12.25 -4.16
C LEU A 119 -23.44 11.78 -2.74
N HIS A 120 -22.48 11.22 -2.01
CA HIS A 120 -22.68 10.82 -0.61
C HIS A 120 -22.94 12.01 0.30
N HIS A 121 -22.26 13.14 0.08
CA HIS A 121 -22.50 14.36 0.83
C HIS A 121 -23.92 14.91 0.58
N GLU A 122 -24.36 14.97 -0.68
CA GLU A 122 -25.73 15.37 -1.03
C GLU A 122 -26.79 14.44 -0.44
N GLN A 123 -26.55 13.12 -0.44
CA GLN A 123 -27.46 12.16 0.21
C GLN A 123 -27.54 12.42 1.71
N TYR A 124 -26.40 12.64 2.37
CA TYR A 124 -26.33 12.90 3.81
C TYR A 124 -27.11 14.16 4.21
N VAL A 125 -26.95 15.28 3.49
CA VAL A 125 -27.68 16.54 3.76
C VAL A 125 -29.18 16.33 3.61
N ARG A 126 -29.64 15.65 2.55
CA ARG A 126 -31.06 15.37 2.33
C ARG A 126 -31.66 14.42 3.38
N PHE A 127 -30.88 13.47 3.91
CA PHE A 127 -31.31 12.63 5.03
C PHE A 127 -31.45 13.42 6.33
N GLN A 128 -30.59 14.41 6.59
CA GLN A 128 -30.73 15.29 7.76
C GLN A 128 -32.01 16.12 7.71
N ASP A 129 -32.36 16.65 6.54
CA ASP A 129 -33.62 17.41 6.36
C ASP A 129 -34.85 16.54 6.65
N VAL A 130 -34.86 15.29 6.19
CA VAL A 130 -35.93 14.32 6.47
C VAL A 130 -36.03 14.04 7.98
N HIS A 131 -34.89 13.83 8.65
CA HIS A 131 -34.86 13.61 10.10
C HIS A 131 -35.43 14.80 10.89
N LYS A 132 -35.07 16.02 10.51
CA LYS A 132 -35.59 17.25 11.15
C LYS A 132 -37.11 17.36 11.02
N ILE A 133 -37.65 17.11 9.82
CA ILE A 133 -39.10 17.13 9.60
C ILE A 133 -39.82 16.05 10.42
N ILE A 134 -39.24 14.84 10.55
CA ILE A 134 -39.80 13.76 11.38
C ILE A 134 -39.89 14.17 12.85
N GLU A 135 -38.87 14.84 13.39
CA GLU A 135 -38.88 15.34 14.77
C GLU A 135 -39.98 16.40 14.97
N GLU A 136 -40.10 17.36 14.07
CA GLU A 136 -41.15 18.39 14.12
C GLU A 136 -42.56 17.78 14.04
N VAL A 137 -42.79 16.80 13.15
CA VAL A 137 -44.07 16.06 13.06
C VAL A 137 -44.41 15.38 14.39
N ASN A 138 -43.41 14.76 15.04
CA ASN A 138 -43.62 14.07 16.32
C ASN A 138 -43.97 15.03 17.46
N LEU A 139 -43.31 16.19 17.53
CA LEU A 139 -43.64 17.24 18.50
C LEU A 139 -45.06 17.78 18.32
N VAL A 140 -45.46 18.04 17.07
CA VAL A 140 -46.84 18.48 16.75
C VAL A 140 -47.86 17.42 17.15
N LYS A 141 -47.57 16.13 16.90
CA LYS A 141 -48.45 15.02 17.28
C LYS A 141 -48.65 14.91 18.80
N GLN A 142 -47.59 15.13 19.59
CA GLN A 142 -47.67 15.14 21.06
C GLN A 142 -48.49 16.34 21.56
N ALA A 143 -48.24 17.53 21.02
CA ALA A 143 -49.00 18.74 21.36
C ALA A 143 -50.50 18.58 21.04
N LEU A 144 -50.83 18.00 19.87
CA LEU A 144 -52.20 17.72 19.48
C LEU A 144 -52.89 16.74 20.44
N GLY A 145 -52.18 15.72 20.92
CA GLY A 145 -52.68 14.80 21.94
C GLY A 145 -53.05 15.51 23.25
N MET A 146 -52.18 16.41 23.74
CA MET A 146 -52.44 17.19 24.96
C MET A 146 -53.64 18.15 24.80
N MET A 147 -53.79 18.77 23.63
CA MET A 147 -54.91 19.67 23.33
C MET A 147 -56.23 18.92 23.20
N ASN A 148 -56.25 17.74 22.57
CA ASN A 148 -57.45 16.90 22.52
C ASN A 148 -57.90 16.51 23.94
N ASN A 149 -56.98 16.13 24.83
CA ASN A 149 -57.32 15.84 26.24
C ASN A 149 -57.92 17.06 26.96
N HIS A 150 -57.37 18.26 26.74
CA HIS A 150 -57.94 19.50 27.30
C HIS A 150 -59.33 19.81 26.73
N SER A 151 -59.55 19.53 25.45
CA SER A 151 -60.87 19.65 24.83
C SER A 151 -61.89 18.73 25.48
N ASP A 152 -61.53 17.47 25.74
CA ASP A 152 -62.42 16.50 26.39
C ASP A 152 -62.78 16.93 27.82
N LEU A 153 -61.80 17.46 28.57
CA LEU A 153 -62.01 18.01 29.91
C LEU A 153 -62.93 19.24 29.89
N LEU A 154 -62.75 20.16 28.94
CA LEU A 154 -63.62 21.34 28.79
C LEU A 154 -65.03 20.95 28.36
N GLN A 155 -65.17 19.92 27.53
CA GLN A 155 -66.48 19.39 27.13
C GLN A 155 -67.21 18.76 28.32
N ALA A 156 -66.51 17.98 29.14
CA ALA A 156 -67.06 17.42 30.37
C ALA A 156 -67.48 18.52 31.37
N ALA A 157 -66.63 19.53 31.57
CA ALA A 157 -66.93 20.68 32.43
C ALA A 157 -68.12 21.51 31.91
N SER A 158 -68.24 21.68 30.59
CA SER A 158 -69.39 22.34 29.96
C SER A 158 -70.71 21.61 30.27
N CYS A 159 -70.72 20.27 30.20
CA CYS A 159 -71.88 19.45 30.57
C CYS A 159 -72.25 19.57 32.06
N GLU A 160 -71.25 19.60 32.94
CA GLU A 160 -71.45 19.72 34.40
C GLU A 160 -72.01 21.10 34.80
N VAL A 161 -71.50 22.17 34.20
CA VAL A 161 -72.01 23.54 34.41
C VAL A 161 -73.44 23.70 33.85
N GLN A 162 -73.74 23.06 32.70
CA GLN A 162 -75.09 23.08 32.12
C GLN A 162 -76.12 22.35 32.99
N LEU A 163 -75.73 21.23 33.60
CA LEU A 163 -76.57 20.50 34.54
C LEU A 163 -76.87 21.36 35.79
N ASN A 164 -75.85 21.99 36.38
CA ASN A 164 -76.01 22.85 37.56
C ASN A 164 -76.83 24.12 37.30
N ALA A 165 -76.75 24.70 36.09
CA ALA A 165 -77.56 25.85 35.69
C ALA A 165 -79.07 25.57 35.69
N THR A 166 -79.48 24.31 35.51
CA THR A 166 -80.89 23.90 35.60
C THR A 166 -81.39 23.70 37.03
N MET A 167 -80.48 23.60 38.01
CA MET A 167 -80.81 23.27 39.40
C MET A 167 -80.78 24.47 40.37
N HIS A 168 -79.92 25.49 40.19
CA HIS A 168 -79.74 26.64 41.10
C HIS A 168 -79.53 27.97 40.33
N ASN A 169 -79.82 29.12 40.98
CA ASN A 169 -79.74 30.52 40.50
C ASN A 169 -79.18 30.72 39.07
N ALA A 170 -80.08 30.64 38.08
CA ALA A 170 -79.77 30.39 36.66
C ALA A 170 -78.82 31.42 36.02
N THR A 171 -78.88 32.69 36.41
CA THR A 171 -78.14 33.78 35.74
C THR A 171 -76.62 33.72 35.96
N PHE A 172 -76.16 33.28 37.14
CA PHE A 172 -74.73 33.14 37.42
C PHE A 172 -74.12 31.96 36.66
N TYR A 173 -74.79 30.81 36.67
CA TYR A 173 -74.31 29.60 36.00
C TYR A 173 -74.38 29.71 34.48
N GLU A 174 -75.38 30.41 33.91
CA GLU A 174 -75.42 30.71 32.47
C GLU A 174 -74.22 31.57 32.02
N SER A 175 -73.80 32.54 32.83
CA SER A 175 -72.63 33.38 32.52
C SER A 175 -71.33 32.57 32.51
N GLN A 176 -71.15 31.65 33.46
CA GLN A 176 -69.98 30.76 33.50
C GLN A 176 -70.01 29.74 32.35
N TYR A 177 -71.18 29.19 32.02
CA TYR A 177 -71.37 28.30 30.89
C TYR A 177 -70.93 28.95 29.57
N ARG A 178 -71.34 30.20 29.31
CA ARG A 178 -70.94 30.93 28.09
C ARG A 178 -69.43 31.14 27.98
N LYS A 179 -68.73 31.36 29.11
CA LYS A 179 -67.26 31.49 29.14
C LYS A 179 -66.57 30.17 28.81
N VAL A 180 -67.00 29.07 29.43
CA VAL A 180 -66.46 27.72 29.17
C VAL A 180 -66.70 27.32 27.71
N LEU A 181 -67.90 27.61 27.19
CA LEU A 181 -68.25 27.32 25.80
C LEU A 181 -67.40 28.12 24.80
N SER A 182 -67.11 29.39 25.10
CA SER A 182 -66.18 30.21 24.31
C SER A 182 -64.75 29.69 24.34
N MET A 183 -64.25 29.27 25.50
CA MET A 183 -62.93 28.64 25.64
C MET A 183 -62.85 27.33 24.86
N TYR A 184 -63.90 26.51 24.91
CA TYR A 184 -64.00 25.28 24.12
C TYR A 184 -63.97 25.54 22.62
N HIS A 185 -64.75 26.51 22.12
CA HIS A 185 -64.73 26.88 20.70
C HIS A 185 -63.36 27.41 20.25
N ASN A 186 -62.72 28.27 21.04
CA ASN A 186 -61.38 28.78 20.72
C ASN A 186 -60.31 27.66 20.69
N LEU A 187 -60.42 26.68 21.61
CA LEU A 187 -59.55 25.52 21.61
C LEU A 187 -59.81 24.62 20.39
N GLN A 188 -61.07 24.40 20.01
CA GLN A 188 -61.42 23.62 18.82
C GLN A 188 -60.88 24.25 17.52
N THR A 189 -60.96 25.58 17.38
CA THR A 189 -60.35 26.30 16.25
C THR A 189 -58.84 26.13 16.24
N THR A 190 -58.18 26.29 17.39
CA THR A 190 -56.73 26.05 17.52
C THR A 190 -56.33 24.62 17.15
N ILE A 191 -57.10 23.61 17.60
CA ILE A 191 -56.88 22.20 17.25
C ILE A 191 -57.03 21.99 15.74
N HIS A 192 -58.02 22.63 15.10
CA HIS A 192 -58.22 22.56 13.66
C HIS A 192 -57.02 23.14 12.90
N ASP A 193 -56.55 24.32 13.29
CA ASP A 193 -55.41 24.99 12.64
C ASP A 193 -54.12 24.18 12.78
N VAL A 194 -53.87 23.60 13.96
CA VAL A 194 -52.69 22.75 14.20
C VAL A 194 -52.78 21.44 13.40
N ARG A 195 -53.98 20.86 13.22
CA ARG A 195 -54.17 19.70 12.32
C ARG A 195 -53.87 20.05 10.87
N GLN A 196 -54.25 21.24 10.41
CA GLN A 196 -53.89 21.69 9.06
C GLN A 196 -52.38 21.84 8.89
N GLN A 197 -51.69 22.45 9.86
CA GLN A 197 -50.23 22.57 9.83
C GLN A 197 -49.54 21.20 9.86
N GLN A 198 -50.04 20.24 10.66
CA GLN A 198 -49.56 18.86 10.67
C GLN A 198 -49.68 18.20 9.29
N GLN A 199 -50.80 18.41 8.59
CA GLN A 199 -51.04 17.84 7.27
C GLN A 199 -50.07 18.42 6.22
N VAL A 200 -49.74 19.72 6.30
CA VAL A 200 -48.72 20.36 5.46
C VAL A 200 -47.35 19.72 5.70
N LEU A 201 -46.96 19.54 6.97
CA LEU A 201 -45.67 18.94 7.34
C LEU A 201 -45.56 17.48 6.88
N LEU A 202 -46.64 16.70 6.99
CA LEU A 202 -46.71 15.33 6.47
C LEU A 202 -46.57 15.27 4.95
N THR A 203 -47.14 16.25 4.24
CA THR A 203 -47.04 16.34 2.78
C THR A 203 -45.59 16.67 2.36
N GLN A 204 -44.94 17.61 3.05
CA GLN A 204 -43.52 17.94 2.85
C GLN A 204 -42.62 16.73 3.13
N LEU A 205 -42.91 15.95 4.18
CA LEU A 205 -42.18 14.72 4.49
C LEU A 205 -42.31 13.68 3.36
N GLN A 206 -43.51 13.48 2.83
CA GLN A 206 -43.76 12.57 1.71
C GLN A 206 -43.01 13.00 0.43
N GLU A 207 -42.98 14.30 0.16
CA GLU A 207 -42.26 14.87 -0.98
C GLU A 207 -40.75 14.67 -0.85
N LYS A 208 -40.16 14.99 0.32
CA LYS A 208 -38.74 14.78 0.60
C LYS A 208 -38.33 13.31 0.58
N THR A 209 -39.19 12.43 1.06
CA THR A 209 -38.97 10.97 0.99
C THR A 209 -38.98 10.47 -0.46
N ARG A 210 -39.88 11.01 -1.31
CA ARG A 210 -39.91 10.70 -2.75
C ARG A 210 -38.68 11.21 -3.49
N GLU A 211 -38.19 12.41 -3.16
CA GLU A 211 -36.92 12.95 -3.68
C GLU A 211 -35.74 12.05 -3.31
N ALA A 212 -35.64 11.61 -2.05
CA ALA A 212 -34.61 10.69 -1.59
C ALA A 212 -34.65 9.34 -2.34
N MET A 213 -35.84 8.77 -2.55
CA MET A 213 -36.01 7.52 -3.32
C MET A 213 -35.64 7.66 -4.80
N ARG A 214 -35.83 8.84 -5.42
CA ARG A 214 -35.43 9.07 -6.83
C ARG A 214 -33.92 9.03 -7.01
N LEU A 215 -33.16 9.57 -6.06
CA LEU A 215 -31.69 9.54 -6.07
C LEU A 215 -31.15 8.12 -5.87
N GLN A 216 -31.83 7.30 -5.07
CA GLN A 216 -31.47 5.90 -4.89
C GLN A 216 -31.69 5.07 -6.18
N LYS A 217 -32.63 5.48 -7.03
CA LYS A 217 -32.93 4.83 -8.32
C LYS A 217 -31.99 5.24 -9.46
N GLN A 218 -31.24 6.33 -9.29
CA GLN A 218 -30.26 6.83 -10.27
C GLN A 218 -28.83 6.29 -10.06
N SER A 219 -28.57 5.54 -8.97
CA SER A 219 -27.35 4.75 -8.83
C SER A 219 -27.57 3.35 -9.41
N PRO A 220 -27.03 3.01 -10.60
CA PRO A 220 -27.02 1.63 -11.06
C PRO A 220 -25.89 0.88 -10.35
N LEU A 221 -26.15 0.39 -9.14
CA LEU A 221 -25.42 -0.76 -8.61
C LEU A 221 -26.42 -1.89 -8.32
N THR A 222 -26.96 -2.44 -9.39
CA THR A 222 -27.52 -3.79 -9.38
C THR A 222 -26.57 -4.69 -10.16
N SER A 223 -26.01 -5.67 -9.45
CA SER A 223 -25.02 -6.69 -9.84
C SER A 223 -23.54 -6.29 -9.80
N PRO A 224 -22.67 -7.13 -9.19
CA PRO A 224 -21.23 -6.96 -9.27
C PRO A 224 -20.76 -7.18 -10.72
N PRO A 225 -19.80 -6.41 -11.24
CA PRO A 225 -19.27 -6.66 -12.58
C PRO A 225 -18.67 -8.06 -12.65
N PRO A 226 -18.79 -8.77 -13.79
CA PRO A 226 -18.00 -9.98 -14.01
C PRO A 226 -16.54 -9.61 -13.83
N ALA A 227 -15.81 -10.41 -13.05
CA ALA A 227 -14.39 -10.24 -12.78
C ALA A 227 -13.63 -10.01 -14.10
N ALA A 228 -13.28 -8.75 -14.37
CA ALA A 228 -12.38 -8.42 -15.45
C ALA A 228 -11.02 -8.99 -15.08
N LYS A 229 -10.64 -10.07 -15.77
CA LYS A 229 -9.25 -10.51 -15.88
C LYS A 229 -8.48 -9.36 -16.52
N LEU A 230 -7.78 -8.57 -15.72
CA LEU A 230 -6.60 -7.85 -16.18
C LEU A 230 -5.37 -8.48 -15.55
N SER A 231 -4.64 -9.17 -16.42
CA SER A 231 -3.22 -9.40 -16.29
C SER A 231 -2.51 -8.07 -16.11
N SER A 232 -1.83 -7.88 -14.98
CA SER A 232 -0.56 -7.15 -15.03
C SER A 232 0.38 -7.75 -13.99
N ARG A 233 1.58 -8.10 -14.45
CA ARG A 233 2.75 -8.25 -13.57
C ARG A 233 2.98 -6.85 -12.97
N SER A 234 2.41 -6.57 -11.81
CA SER A 234 2.69 -5.31 -11.12
C SER A 234 4.12 -5.34 -10.61
N ALA A 235 4.96 -4.52 -11.23
CA ALA A 235 6.28 -4.20 -10.71
C ALA A 235 6.23 -3.39 -9.40
N ASN A 236 5.05 -3.00 -8.89
CA ASN A 236 4.90 -2.32 -7.60
C ASN A 236 3.86 -3.04 -6.71
N CYS A 237 4.32 -3.97 -5.86
CA CYS A 237 3.49 -4.58 -4.81
C CYS A 237 3.43 -3.68 -3.57
N GLY A 238 2.62 -2.62 -3.62
CA GLY A 238 2.50 -1.63 -2.53
C GLY A 238 1.27 -0.75 -2.63
N ALA A 239 0.23 -1.19 -3.33
CA ALA A 239 -1.03 -0.45 -3.44
C ALA A 239 -1.88 -0.69 -2.18
N ALA A 240 -2.74 0.27 -1.82
CA ALA A 240 -3.73 0.07 -0.75
C ALA A 240 -4.65 -1.13 -1.09
N LEU A 241 -4.95 -1.96 -0.10
CA LEU A 241 -5.73 -3.18 -0.27
C LEU A 241 -7.23 -2.97 -0.04
N GLY A 242 -7.62 -1.82 0.51
CA GLY A 242 -8.99 -1.33 0.39
C GLY A 242 -9.75 -1.07 1.68
N MET A 243 -9.04 -0.75 2.78
CA MET A 243 -9.71 -0.30 4.00
C MET A 243 -10.30 1.09 3.80
N GLU A 244 -9.58 2.05 3.24
CA GLU A 244 -10.02 3.43 3.08
C GLU A 244 -11.13 3.58 2.03
N ASP A 245 -10.98 2.91 0.88
CA ASP A 245 -11.88 3.05 -0.28
C ASP A 245 -13.12 2.14 -0.23
N GLY A 246 -13.19 1.22 0.73
CA GLY A 246 -14.33 0.33 0.93
C GLY A 246 -14.30 -0.98 0.13
N ILE A 247 -13.23 -1.27 -0.64
CA ILE A 247 -13.08 -2.57 -1.33
C ILE A 247 -13.12 -3.72 -0.32
N ILE A 248 -12.44 -3.55 0.83
CA ILE A 248 -12.62 -4.44 1.99
C ILE A 248 -13.89 -4.00 2.72
N LEU A 249 -14.94 -4.81 2.68
CA LEU A 249 -16.23 -4.47 3.30
C LEU A 249 -16.16 -4.43 4.84
N GLY A 250 -17.06 -3.68 5.48
CA GLY A 250 -17.07 -3.55 6.95
C GLY A 250 -17.29 -4.89 7.65
N ALA A 251 -18.07 -5.77 7.02
CA ALA A 251 -18.29 -7.14 7.48
C ALA A 251 -17.04 -8.05 7.41
N SER A 252 -16.02 -7.65 6.63
CA SER A 252 -14.73 -8.34 6.54
C SER A 252 -13.74 -7.87 7.60
N VAL A 253 -14.14 -6.95 8.49
CA VAL A 253 -13.32 -6.44 9.59
C VAL A 253 -13.98 -6.81 10.92
N SER A 254 -13.22 -7.39 11.84
CA SER A 254 -13.69 -7.76 13.18
C SER A 254 -12.72 -7.29 14.26
N SER A 255 -13.13 -7.32 15.52
CA SER A 255 -12.31 -6.89 16.64
C SER A 255 -12.60 -7.71 17.90
N SER A 256 -11.68 -7.70 18.87
CA SER A 256 -11.90 -8.29 20.20
C SER A 256 -13.11 -7.69 20.92
N GLN A 257 -13.29 -6.38 20.79
CA GLN A 257 -14.34 -5.61 21.43
C GLN A 257 -14.68 -4.39 20.58
N SER A 258 -15.91 -3.91 20.64
CA SER A 258 -16.33 -2.62 20.09
C SER A 258 -17.22 -1.87 21.10
N PHE A 259 -17.37 -0.57 20.94
CA PHE A 259 -18.26 0.26 21.77
C PHE A 259 -19.30 0.98 20.90
N GLY A 260 -20.59 0.69 21.11
CA GLY A 260 -21.69 1.33 20.38
C GLY A 260 -21.47 1.29 18.86
N ASP A 261 -21.61 2.44 18.20
CA ASP A 261 -21.46 2.57 16.75
C ASP A 261 -20.00 2.68 16.27
N PHE A 262 -19.02 2.44 17.14
CA PHE A 262 -17.58 2.49 16.83
C PHE A 262 -17.05 1.07 16.58
N SER A 263 -17.69 0.39 15.63
CA SER A 263 -17.40 -1.00 15.29
C SER A 263 -16.04 -1.19 14.62
N ALA A 264 -15.58 -2.44 14.52
CA ALA A 264 -14.37 -2.79 13.79
C ALA A 264 -14.37 -2.27 12.33
N GLY A 265 -15.53 -2.25 11.68
CA GLY A 265 -15.68 -1.73 10.31
C GLY A 265 -15.39 -0.23 10.17
N ASN A 266 -15.31 0.51 11.29
CA ASN A 266 -14.90 1.92 11.33
C ASN A 266 -13.38 2.10 11.46
N ALA A 267 -12.60 1.03 11.60
CA ALA A 267 -11.13 1.08 11.68
C ALA A 267 -10.45 1.44 10.34
N ARG A 268 -11.14 2.12 9.42
CA ARG A 268 -10.65 2.46 8.09
C ARG A 268 -9.83 3.74 8.15
N LEU A 269 -8.68 3.78 7.46
CA LEU A 269 -7.87 4.98 7.35
C LEU A 269 -8.71 6.17 6.87
N ASN A 270 -8.46 7.36 7.42
CA ASN A 270 -9.17 8.61 7.11
C ASN A 270 -10.70 8.61 7.28
N HIS A 271 -11.28 7.55 7.82
CA HIS A 271 -12.72 7.49 8.06
C HIS A 271 -13.13 8.53 9.13
N ALA A 272 -14.35 9.09 8.99
CA ALA A 272 -14.89 10.13 9.88
C ALA A 272 -15.11 9.64 11.34
N ARG A 273 -15.10 8.32 11.53
CA ARG A 273 -15.08 7.62 12.81
C ARG A 273 -13.86 6.70 12.88
N GLY A 274 -13.58 6.13 14.05
CA GLY A 274 -12.61 5.05 14.21
C GLY A 274 -13.26 3.82 14.86
N TRP A 275 -12.52 2.74 14.97
CA TRP A 275 -12.86 1.66 15.90
C TRP A 275 -12.52 2.08 17.32
N TYR A 276 -13.37 1.74 18.30
CA TYR A 276 -13.15 2.00 19.72
C TYR A 276 -13.50 0.79 20.58
N THR A 277 -12.68 0.53 21.59
CA THR A 277 -13.01 -0.40 22.68
C THR A 277 -13.85 0.30 23.76
N GLY A 278 -14.55 -0.48 24.59
CA GLY A 278 -15.24 0.06 25.78
C GLY A 278 -14.30 0.16 26.99
N ALA A 279 -14.77 0.72 28.11
CA ALA A 279 -13.93 1.09 29.27
C ALA A 279 -13.11 -0.05 29.94
N LYS A 280 -13.37 -1.33 29.63
CA LYS A 280 -12.60 -2.48 30.13
C LYS A 280 -11.52 -2.92 29.13
N THR A 281 -10.70 -1.99 28.68
CA THR A 281 -9.65 -2.24 27.67
C THR A 281 -8.50 -3.06 28.24
N THR A 282 -7.95 -3.96 27.43
CA THR A 282 -6.74 -4.71 27.78
C THR A 282 -5.66 -4.52 26.72
N SER A 283 -4.39 -4.69 27.08
CA SER A 283 -3.27 -4.78 26.13
C SER A 283 -3.26 -6.09 25.31
N LYS A 284 -4.45 -6.63 25.05
CA LYS A 284 -4.71 -7.83 24.24
C LYS A 284 -5.87 -7.61 23.26
N ASP A 285 -6.40 -6.40 23.19
CA ASP A 285 -7.40 -6.05 22.20
C ASP A 285 -6.81 -6.10 20.79
N TRP A 286 -7.65 -6.38 19.79
CA TRP A 286 -7.20 -6.55 18.42
C TRP A 286 -8.23 -6.12 17.40
N VAL A 287 -7.74 -5.73 16.22
CA VAL A 287 -8.54 -5.55 14.99
C VAL A 287 -8.04 -6.53 13.95
N GLN A 288 -8.96 -7.21 13.28
CA GLN A 288 -8.68 -8.23 12.28
C GLN A 288 -9.33 -7.88 10.95
N ILE A 289 -8.57 -8.05 9.87
CA ILE A 289 -8.96 -7.76 8.50
C ILE A 289 -8.92 -9.08 7.73
N ASN A 290 -10.03 -9.43 7.08
CA ASN A 290 -10.15 -10.54 6.15
C ASN A 290 -10.11 -10.01 4.70
N LEU A 291 -9.06 -10.37 3.96
CA LEU A 291 -8.84 -9.97 2.57
C LEU A 291 -9.60 -10.85 1.55
N ASN A 292 -10.40 -11.82 2.01
CA ASN A 292 -11.13 -12.84 1.26
C ASN A 292 -10.27 -13.83 0.46
N SER A 293 -9.10 -13.40 -0.05
CA SER A 293 -8.09 -14.19 -0.75
C SER A 293 -6.68 -13.85 -0.26
N SER A 294 -5.69 -14.67 -0.61
CA SER A 294 -4.31 -14.47 -0.15
C SER A 294 -3.64 -13.32 -0.91
N HIS A 295 -3.00 -12.41 -0.17
CA HIS A 295 -2.28 -11.26 -0.69
C HIS A 295 -0.86 -11.26 -0.15
N VAL A 296 0.07 -10.72 -0.94
CA VAL A 296 1.37 -10.25 -0.45
C VAL A 296 1.12 -8.90 0.19
N ILE A 297 1.48 -8.74 1.46
CA ILE A 297 1.31 -7.51 2.23
C ILE A 297 2.70 -6.99 2.59
N THR A 298 2.99 -5.78 2.14
CA THR A 298 4.32 -5.16 2.19
C THR A 298 4.42 -4.02 3.20
N ALA A 299 3.29 -3.40 3.56
CA ALA A 299 3.24 -2.36 4.58
C ALA A 299 1.84 -2.26 5.19
N LEU A 300 1.75 -1.49 6.26
CA LEU A 300 0.49 -1.04 6.83
C LEU A 300 0.59 0.43 7.26
N ALA A 301 -0.54 1.10 7.37
CA ALA A 301 -0.65 2.40 7.98
C ALA A 301 -1.56 2.34 9.19
N THR A 302 -1.22 3.10 10.23
CA THR A 302 -2.08 3.31 11.40
C THR A 302 -2.33 4.79 11.63
N GLN A 303 -3.50 5.11 12.17
CA GLN A 303 -3.92 6.45 12.54
C GLN A 303 -4.75 6.32 13.82
N GLY A 304 -4.73 7.31 14.70
CA GLY A 304 -5.64 7.32 15.84
C GLY A 304 -7.09 7.56 15.43
N ALA A 305 -7.97 7.68 16.42
CA ALA A 305 -9.40 7.81 16.15
C ALA A 305 -9.88 9.27 16.32
N PRO A 306 -10.72 9.80 15.40
CA PRO A 306 -10.85 11.25 15.20
C PRO A 306 -11.67 11.98 16.27
N CYS A 307 -12.60 11.30 16.96
CA CYS A 307 -13.52 11.98 17.89
C CYS A 307 -12.98 12.11 19.32
N CYS A 308 -11.83 11.50 19.63
CA CYS A 308 -11.23 11.54 20.96
C CYS A 308 -9.71 11.38 20.87
N GLU A 309 -8.98 11.98 21.81
CA GLU A 309 -7.51 11.81 21.96
C GLU A 309 -7.12 10.38 22.39
N VAL A 310 -7.28 9.44 21.46
CA VAL A 310 -6.96 8.03 21.60
C VAL A 310 -6.26 7.51 20.35
N TRP A 311 -5.19 6.77 20.59
CA TRP A 311 -4.40 6.14 19.56
C TRP A 311 -3.57 5.00 20.15
N VAL A 312 -3.18 4.08 19.28
CA VAL A 312 -2.31 2.96 19.60
C VAL A 312 -0.86 3.42 19.52
N THR A 313 -0.08 3.17 20.57
CA THR A 313 1.34 3.55 20.65
C THR A 313 2.27 2.39 20.35
N ASN A 314 1.86 1.14 20.62
CA ASN A 314 2.60 -0.07 20.27
C ASN A 314 1.66 -1.21 19.91
N PHE A 315 2.02 -1.98 18.89
CA PHE A 315 1.25 -3.16 18.46
C PHE A 315 2.14 -4.26 17.89
N THR A 316 1.60 -5.47 17.80
CA THR A 316 2.17 -6.57 17.02
C THR A 316 1.22 -6.96 15.90
N VAL A 317 1.74 -7.63 14.87
CA VAL A 317 0.94 -8.07 13.72
C VAL A 317 0.95 -9.58 13.66
N TYR A 318 -0.23 -10.18 13.59
CA TYR A 318 -0.42 -11.59 13.32
C TYR A 318 -1.04 -11.78 11.95
N TYR A 319 -0.74 -12.89 11.30
CA TYR A 319 -1.29 -13.22 10.00
C TYR A 319 -1.65 -14.70 9.90
N SER A 320 -2.61 -15.00 9.02
CA SER A 320 -3.12 -16.36 8.80
C SER A 320 -3.65 -16.53 7.38
N ASN A 321 -3.63 -17.76 6.86
CA ASN A 321 -4.27 -18.11 5.59
C ASN A 321 -5.58 -18.89 5.76
N ASP A 322 -5.81 -19.49 6.94
CA ASP A 322 -7.00 -20.30 7.24
C ASP A 322 -7.92 -19.69 8.32
N GLY A 323 -7.44 -18.67 9.05
CA GLY A 323 -8.14 -18.03 10.15
C GLY A 323 -8.03 -18.77 11.49
N ASN A 324 -7.40 -19.95 11.50
CA ASN A 324 -7.27 -20.83 12.67
C ASN A 324 -5.83 -20.84 13.20
N HIS A 325 -4.84 -20.97 12.32
CA HIS A 325 -3.43 -20.96 12.66
C HIS A 325 -2.87 -19.56 12.42
N TRP A 326 -2.37 -18.93 13.49
CA TRP A 326 -1.88 -17.57 13.46
C TRP A 326 -0.38 -17.52 13.67
N HIS A 327 0.30 -16.74 12.84
CA HIS A 327 1.73 -16.50 12.91
C HIS A 327 1.98 -15.05 13.28
N GLU A 328 2.87 -14.81 14.24
CA GLU A 328 3.34 -13.46 14.54
C GLU A 328 4.34 -13.02 13.47
N HIS A 329 4.17 -11.82 12.93
CA HIS A 329 5.12 -11.21 12.02
C HIS A 329 6.32 -10.70 12.82
N LYS A 330 7.52 -11.14 12.44
CA LYS A 330 8.77 -10.81 13.11
C LYS A 330 9.62 -9.94 12.21
N THR A 331 9.98 -8.75 12.67
CA THR A 331 10.87 -7.82 11.95
C THR A 331 12.34 -8.15 12.25
N GLY A 332 13.11 -8.47 11.20
CA GLY A 332 14.56 -8.66 11.25
C GLY A 332 15.07 -9.97 11.89
N CYS A 333 16.37 -10.26 11.70
CA CYS A 333 17.04 -11.48 12.21
C CYS A 333 17.24 -11.49 13.73
N ASN A 334 17.05 -10.36 14.42
CA ASN A 334 17.24 -10.24 15.86
C ASN A 334 15.89 -10.13 16.56
N SER A 335 15.43 -11.24 17.14
CA SER A 335 14.16 -11.45 17.86
C SER A 335 13.87 -10.53 19.07
N GLN A 336 14.56 -9.41 19.24
CA GLN A 336 14.45 -8.56 20.44
C GLN A 336 13.39 -7.45 20.34
N ASN A 337 12.97 -7.04 19.13
CA ASN A 337 11.91 -6.04 18.96
C ASN A 337 10.78 -6.58 18.07
N LEU A 338 9.88 -7.36 18.67
CA LEU A 338 8.68 -7.93 18.04
C LEU A 338 7.54 -6.90 17.86
N LYS A 339 7.76 -5.64 18.23
CA LYS A 339 6.71 -4.62 18.37
C LYS A 339 6.92 -3.49 17.38
N PHE A 340 5.83 -3.11 16.72
CA PHE A 340 5.76 -1.92 15.90
C PHE A 340 5.42 -0.70 16.76
N VAL A 341 6.12 0.40 16.50
CA VAL A 341 5.83 1.68 17.14
C VAL A 341 4.68 2.33 16.40
N GLY A 342 3.56 2.56 17.09
CA GLY A 342 2.35 3.21 16.58
C GLY A 342 2.40 4.73 16.60
N ASN A 343 1.23 5.34 16.69
CA ASN A 343 1.00 6.78 16.55
C ASN A 343 1.39 7.55 17.82
N THR A 344 1.59 8.86 17.66
CA THR A 344 1.86 9.82 18.74
C THR A 344 0.69 10.79 18.95
N ASP A 345 -0.32 10.76 18.08
CA ASP A 345 -1.51 11.60 18.12
C ASP A 345 -2.69 10.88 17.42
N GLN A 346 -3.85 11.55 17.37
CA GLN A 346 -5.08 11.00 16.81
C GLN A 346 -5.24 11.15 15.28
N THR A 347 -4.42 11.95 14.61
CA THR A 347 -4.64 12.42 13.23
C THR A 347 -3.55 12.03 12.24
N THR A 348 -2.30 11.97 12.67
CA THR A 348 -1.14 11.72 11.81
C THR A 348 -1.12 10.25 11.40
N ILE A 349 -0.99 10.02 10.10
CA ILE A 349 -0.84 8.68 9.53
C ILE A 349 0.59 8.22 9.75
N LYS A 350 0.76 7.04 10.34
CA LYS A 350 2.06 6.41 10.50
C LYS A 350 2.16 5.18 9.62
N TYR A 351 3.12 5.20 8.70
CA TYR A 351 3.44 4.08 7.82
C TYR A 351 4.47 3.17 8.45
N GLN A 352 4.28 1.87 8.25
CA GLN A 352 5.18 0.84 8.75
C GLN A 352 5.39 -0.22 7.67
N THR A 353 6.63 -0.32 7.20
CA THR A 353 7.05 -1.38 6.28
C THR A 353 7.11 -2.71 7.01
N LEU A 354 6.62 -3.77 6.36
CA LEU A 354 6.74 -5.14 6.81
C LEU A 354 7.90 -5.80 6.06
N ASP A 355 8.98 -6.05 6.79
CA ASP A 355 10.18 -6.68 6.24
C ASP A 355 10.54 -7.91 7.10
N PRO A 356 10.37 -9.14 6.57
CA PRO A 356 9.99 -9.45 5.17
C PRO A 356 8.47 -9.25 4.88
N PRO A 357 8.06 -9.04 3.63
CA PRO A 357 6.64 -9.06 3.26
C PRO A 357 5.94 -10.35 3.69
N MET A 358 4.68 -10.26 4.11
CA MET A 358 3.89 -11.42 4.55
C MET A 358 2.88 -11.85 3.50
N VAL A 359 2.61 -13.16 3.41
CA VAL A 359 1.58 -13.71 2.51
C VAL A 359 0.42 -14.26 3.33
N ALA A 360 -0.73 -13.58 3.28
CA ALA A 360 -1.85 -13.89 4.17
C ALA A 360 -3.22 -13.55 3.57
N LYS A 361 -4.25 -14.24 4.08
CA LYS A 361 -5.66 -13.90 3.85
C LYS A 361 -6.23 -13.09 5.01
N TYR A 362 -5.75 -13.32 6.23
CA TYR A 362 -6.16 -12.63 7.43
C TYR A 362 -4.98 -11.92 8.05
N VAL A 363 -5.18 -10.67 8.47
CA VAL A 363 -4.21 -9.86 9.19
C VAL A 363 -4.86 -9.38 10.47
N ARG A 364 -4.17 -9.49 11.59
CA ARG A 364 -4.64 -9.04 12.90
C ARG A 364 -3.61 -8.12 13.53
N ILE A 365 -4.05 -6.92 13.90
CA ILE A 365 -3.26 -5.94 14.63
C ILE A 365 -3.60 -6.11 16.11
N ASN A 366 -2.64 -6.59 16.89
CA ASN A 366 -2.78 -6.81 18.32
C ASN A 366 -2.21 -5.62 19.09
N ILE A 367 -3.03 -4.99 19.91
CA ILE A 367 -2.66 -3.80 20.66
C ILE A 367 -1.82 -4.18 21.86
N ILE A 368 -0.63 -3.60 21.98
CA ILE A 368 0.28 -3.81 23.11
C ILE A 368 0.20 -2.64 24.07
N ASP A 369 0.18 -1.42 23.54
CA ASP A 369 0.12 -0.19 24.33
C ASP A 369 -0.61 0.92 23.56
N PHE A 370 -1.14 1.88 24.31
CA PHE A 370 -1.98 2.96 23.78
C PHE A 370 -1.88 4.20 24.66
N HIS A 371 -2.34 5.34 24.13
CA HIS A 371 -2.36 6.59 24.86
C HIS A 371 -3.32 6.54 26.05
N LYS A 372 -2.79 6.77 27.26
CA LYS A 372 -3.57 6.86 28.50
C LYS A 372 -3.78 8.33 28.85
N LYS A 373 -5.04 8.71 29.09
CA LYS A 373 -5.34 10.07 29.55
C LYS A 373 -4.98 10.20 31.03
N ASN A 374 -4.19 11.21 31.36
CA ASN A 374 -3.90 11.54 32.75
C ASN A 374 -5.22 11.87 33.48
N ASN A 375 -5.44 11.29 34.66
CA ASN A 375 -6.59 11.52 35.54
C ASN A 375 -7.97 11.02 35.04
N SER A 376 -8.04 10.02 34.14
CA SER A 376 -9.30 9.34 33.80
C SER A 376 -9.35 7.91 34.34
N ASN A 377 -10.45 7.55 35.01
CA ASN A 377 -10.75 6.19 35.47
C ASN A 377 -11.13 5.23 34.32
N SER A 378 -11.14 5.70 33.08
CA SER A 378 -11.47 4.92 31.89
C SER A 378 -10.53 5.32 30.77
N ASN A 379 -9.75 4.35 30.29
CA ASN A 379 -8.99 4.52 29.07
C ASN A 379 -9.70 3.78 27.93
N TYR A 380 -9.52 4.28 26.71
CA TYR A 380 -10.10 3.71 25.52
C TYR A 380 -8.99 3.50 24.50
N ILE A 381 -9.11 2.42 23.74
CA ILE A 381 -8.25 2.16 22.59
C ILE A 381 -9.05 2.56 21.36
N GLY A 382 -8.42 3.31 20.47
CA GLY A 382 -9.01 3.58 19.17
C GLY A 382 -7.95 3.62 18.08
N MET A 383 -8.33 3.16 16.89
CA MET A 383 -7.46 3.21 15.72
C MET A 383 -8.24 3.17 14.40
N ARG A 384 -7.53 3.61 13.37
CA ARG A 384 -7.84 3.46 11.95
C ARG A 384 -6.60 2.87 11.25
N THR A 385 -6.79 2.14 10.16
CA THR A 385 -5.70 1.42 9.50
C THR A 385 -5.98 1.17 8.01
N GLU A 386 -4.90 0.94 7.26
CA GLU A 386 -4.88 0.47 5.87
C GLU A 386 -3.76 -0.57 5.71
N LEU A 387 -3.95 -1.53 4.80
CA LEU A 387 -2.94 -2.50 4.41
C LEU A 387 -2.46 -2.19 2.99
N TYR A 388 -1.18 -2.41 2.71
CA TYR A 388 -0.58 -2.19 1.41
C TYR A 388 0.05 -3.48 0.87
N GLY A 389 -0.15 -3.76 -0.42
CA GLY A 389 0.29 -5.01 -1.00
C GLY A 389 -0.20 -5.26 -2.42
N CYS A 390 -0.35 -6.54 -2.77
CA CYS A 390 -0.89 -7.01 -4.04
C CYS A 390 -1.46 -8.45 -3.92
N PRO A 391 -2.42 -8.86 -4.77
CA PRO A 391 -2.95 -10.23 -4.77
C PRO A 391 -1.90 -11.29 -5.12
N VAL A 392 -1.98 -12.48 -4.50
CA VAL A 392 -1.17 -13.63 -4.90
C VAL A 392 -1.78 -14.28 -6.15
N TYR A 393 -1.03 -14.32 -7.25
CA TYR A 393 -1.45 -15.06 -8.44
C TYR A 393 -1.13 -16.55 -8.29
N VAL A 394 -2.17 -17.38 -8.15
CA VAL A 394 -2.04 -18.84 -8.29
C VAL A 394 -2.46 -19.21 -9.72
N PRO A 395 -1.55 -19.70 -10.58
CA PRO A 395 -1.92 -20.19 -11.90
C PRO A 395 -2.93 -21.32 -11.74
N LYS A 396 -4.13 -21.18 -12.32
CA LYS A 396 -5.06 -22.30 -12.43
C LYS A 396 -4.44 -23.33 -13.37
N ILE A 397 -4.01 -24.46 -12.84
CA ILE A 397 -3.70 -25.65 -13.66
C ILE A 397 -5.05 -26.17 -14.16
N THR A 398 -5.45 -25.79 -15.37
CA THR A 398 -6.56 -26.45 -16.07
C THR A 398 -6.13 -27.87 -16.37
N GLN A 399 -6.77 -28.86 -15.73
CA GLN A 399 -6.65 -30.25 -16.13
C GLN A 399 -7.19 -30.39 -17.56
N PRO A 400 -6.48 -31.10 -18.46
CA PRO A 400 -7.00 -31.39 -19.78
C PRO A 400 -8.21 -32.32 -19.66
N HIS A 401 -9.32 -31.92 -20.27
CA HIS A 401 -10.53 -32.73 -20.45
C HIS A 401 -10.32 -33.80 -21.52
#